data_AF-K7GHG7-F1
#
_entry.id   AF-K7GHG7-F1
#
_cell.length_a   1.000
_cell.length_b   1.000
_cell.length_c   1.000
_cell.angle_alpha   90.00
_cell.angle_beta   90.00
_cell.angle_gamma   90.00
#
_symmetry.space_group_name_H-M   'P 1'
#
loop_
_entity.id
_entity.type
_entity.pdbx_description
1 polymer ?
#
loop_
_entity_poly.entity_id
_entity_poly.type
_entity_poly.pdbx_seq_one_letter_code
_entity_poly.pdbx_strand_id
1 'polypeptide(L)'
;MYEKLYKFLPEGNMWDGLKYLKDRLTTLKESSSLDPICIGLLGNTGTGKSSLLNAIIERQFFLPTSGYQACTSCMVQVSSGRGQNYEAKIHLLSEEEWQEELKNLVEVVGNPDEKDSDVDEARQKLRVLYGKDAETRPYKDLLKAEPLIQIPPLRCVVLEDEQVEKLSEKLDPYVRSQRGEEEPGSDAEKALDRLWPLVKYVEVKIPKSDVIPEGVVFVDIPGTGDYNSKRDDMWKESIKKCSVIWVISDIRRVLGEKGHEQLLAEGIKACQGGMCQDLALVVTQSDNLHLKEYLKERKVKNKPIRNEHDAIIERNTTVKLEKGSKMKEKLQKTLESDLELLQNPDLVYTVSAKEYWEGKYLTKEETEIPKLREHVRTVYRKEKKKQLEGYMSEVHSAVLLAQNNFTKEAMDLYQQSDLESFVEGKIEALEKEIEKCFAQLEQPLDKGLEEAKISHADVLPQLISRNTNRNSNQGFHRTLKALCQKNGVYMSPTFGYLDLNTALAQPIYDAINPVFAEIFRRDDPCPVQAAGTPSSGTATKVSTGP
;
A
#
# COMPACT_ATOMS: atom_id res chain seq x y z
N MET A 1 -27.19 -22.95 -2.59
CA MET A 1 -26.53 -24.08 -1.91
C MET A 1 -26.67 -23.96 -0.40
N TYR A 2 -26.25 -22.83 0.21
CA TYR A 2 -26.47 -22.51 1.64
C TYR A 2 -27.90 -22.80 2.12
N GLU A 3 -28.94 -22.27 1.46
CA GLU A 3 -30.33 -22.52 1.88
C GLU A 3 -30.78 -23.99 1.77
N LYS A 4 -30.16 -24.76 0.87
CA LYS A 4 -30.44 -26.20 0.76
C LYS A 4 -29.74 -26.97 1.88
N LEU A 5 -28.48 -26.66 2.18
CA LEU A 5 -27.75 -27.22 3.33
C LEU A 5 -28.44 -26.86 4.64
N TYR A 6 -28.88 -25.61 4.81
CA TYR A 6 -29.56 -25.12 6.00
C TYR A 6 -30.84 -25.92 6.32
N LYS A 7 -31.59 -26.34 5.29
CA LYS A 7 -32.83 -27.13 5.44
C LYS A 7 -32.58 -28.62 5.72
N PHE A 8 -31.37 -29.13 5.51
CA PHE A 8 -31.00 -30.53 5.71
C PHE A 8 -30.38 -30.81 7.09
N LEU A 9 -30.19 -29.79 7.93
CA LEU A 9 -29.58 -29.93 9.26
C LEU A 9 -30.67 -30.32 10.30
N PRO A 10 -30.56 -31.48 10.98
CA PRO A 10 -31.55 -31.93 11.95
C PRO A 10 -31.43 -31.22 13.32
N GLU A 11 -32.54 -31.06 14.04
CA GLU A 11 -32.66 -30.29 15.30
C GLU A 11 -32.14 -30.99 16.57
N GLY A 12 -31.50 -32.18 16.49
CA GLY A 12 -31.11 -33.01 17.65
C GLY A 12 -29.60 -33.13 17.93
N ASN A 13 -29.23 -33.63 19.13
CA ASN A 13 -27.94 -33.73 19.89
C ASN A 13 -26.56 -33.93 19.19
N MET A 14 -26.46 -33.81 17.88
CA MET A 14 -25.25 -33.77 17.05
C MET A 14 -24.65 -32.34 16.97
N TRP A 15 -24.67 -31.61 18.10
CA TRP A 15 -24.71 -30.14 18.11
C TRP A 15 -23.41 -29.42 17.75
N ASP A 16 -22.23 -29.87 18.17
CA ASP A 16 -21.02 -29.05 18.03
C ASP A 16 -20.44 -29.05 16.60
N GLY A 17 -20.40 -30.20 15.93
CA GLY A 17 -19.93 -30.28 14.53
C GLY A 17 -20.88 -29.62 13.53
N LEU A 18 -22.20 -29.75 13.75
CA LEU A 18 -23.21 -29.08 12.93
C LEU A 18 -23.25 -27.57 13.17
N LYS A 19 -23.11 -27.14 14.43
CA LYS A 19 -22.98 -25.74 14.78
C LYS A 19 -21.70 -25.15 14.19
N TYR A 20 -20.58 -25.84 14.26
CA TYR A 20 -19.32 -25.43 13.62
C TYR A 20 -19.48 -25.24 12.10
N LEU A 21 -20.06 -26.21 11.39
CA LEU A 21 -20.30 -26.09 9.94
C LEU A 21 -21.28 -24.94 9.62
N LYS A 22 -22.32 -24.77 10.44
CA LYS A 22 -23.30 -23.69 10.30
C LYS A 22 -22.67 -22.33 10.52
N ASP A 23 -21.88 -22.16 11.57
CA ASP A 23 -21.18 -20.93 11.90
C ASP A 23 -20.18 -20.60 10.79
N ARG A 24 -19.38 -21.58 10.36
CA ARG A 24 -18.38 -21.41 9.27
C ARG A 24 -19.02 -21.04 7.92
N LEU A 25 -20.14 -21.68 7.54
CA LEU A 25 -20.90 -21.31 6.35
C LEU A 25 -21.59 -19.95 6.47
N THR A 26 -21.94 -19.53 7.68
CA THR A 26 -22.55 -18.22 7.93
C THR A 26 -21.50 -17.11 7.86
N THR A 27 -20.32 -17.32 8.46
CA THR A 27 -19.14 -16.46 8.27
C THR A 27 -18.80 -16.30 6.80
N LEU A 28 -18.79 -17.39 6.03
CA LEU A 28 -18.56 -17.37 4.58
C LEU A 28 -19.59 -16.52 3.82
N LYS A 29 -20.86 -16.55 4.24
CA LYS A 29 -21.92 -15.74 3.64
C LYS A 29 -21.76 -14.27 3.98
N GLU A 30 -21.38 -13.94 5.22
CA GLU A 30 -21.13 -12.58 5.66
C GLU A 30 -19.86 -11.99 5.02
N SER A 31 -18.83 -12.82 4.78
CA SER A 31 -17.62 -12.47 4.05
C SER A 31 -17.77 -12.50 2.52
N SER A 32 -18.99 -12.66 2.00
CA SER A 32 -19.24 -12.70 0.55
C SER A 32 -18.92 -11.38 -0.17
N SER A 33 -18.74 -10.28 0.57
CA SER A 33 -17.99 -9.13 0.10
C SER A 33 -16.50 -9.47 0.15
N LEU A 34 -16.03 -10.12 -0.92
CA LEU A 34 -14.62 -10.41 -1.14
C LEU A 34 -13.73 -9.20 -0.81
N ASP A 35 -12.63 -9.42 -0.09
CA ASP A 35 -11.75 -8.35 0.39
C ASP A 35 -11.38 -7.34 -0.72
N PRO A 36 -11.36 -6.04 -0.39
CA PRO A 36 -11.01 -5.02 -1.35
C PRO A 36 -9.56 -5.18 -1.80
N ILE A 37 -9.30 -4.90 -3.07
CA ILE A 37 -7.96 -4.88 -3.65
C ILE A 37 -7.43 -3.46 -3.52
N CYS A 38 -6.51 -3.27 -2.57
CA CYS A 38 -5.91 -1.99 -2.28
C CYS A 38 -4.70 -1.72 -3.20
N ILE A 39 -4.76 -0.63 -3.96
CA ILE A 39 -3.67 -0.16 -4.83
C ILE A 39 -3.08 1.12 -4.21
N GLY A 40 -1.89 1.00 -3.61
CA GLY A 40 -1.21 2.12 -2.95
C GLY A 40 -0.38 2.95 -3.93
N LEU A 41 -0.59 4.26 -3.98
CA LEU A 41 0.22 5.19 -4.78
C LEU A 41 1.27 5.84 -3.88
N LEU A 42 2.53 5.46 -4.06
CA LEU A 42 3.66 5.91 -3.25
C LEU A 42 4.57 6.84 -4.06
N GLY A 43 4.71 8.10 -3.65
CA GLY A 43 5.58 9.03 -4.38
C GLY A 43 5.73 10.36 -3.66
N ASN A 44 6.83 11.06 -3.91
CA ASN A 44 7.11 12.36 -3.29
C ASN A 44 6.03 13.41 -3.62
N THR A 45 6.01 14.49 -2.85
CA THR A 45 5.14 15.63 -3.13
C THR A 45 5.46 16.24 -4.50
N GLY A 46 4.43 16.60 -5.25
CA GLY A 46 4.55 17.20 -6.59
C GLY A 46 4.82 16.21 -7.74
N THR A 47 4.88 14.89 -7.49
CA THR A 47 5.01 13.88 -8.56
C THR A 47 3.71 13.64 -9.33
N GLY A 48 2.60 14.31 -8.98
CA GLY A 48 1.34 14.23 -9.75
C GLY A 48 0.45 13.02 -9.44
N LYS A 49 0.53 12.45 -8.23
CA LYS A 49 -0.32 11.32 -7.78
C LYS A 49 -1.82 11.61 -7.92
N SER A 50 -2.30 12.72 -7.36
CA SER A 50 -3.72 13.07 -7.39
C SER A 50 -4.20 13.42 -8.81
N SER A 51 -3.35 14.03 -9.64
CA SER A 51 -3.62 14.24 -11.07
C SER A 51 -3.72 12.92 -11.85
N LEU A 52 -2.87 11.93 -11.54
CA LEU A 52 -2.94 10.59 -12.10
C LEU A 52 -4.23 9.88 -11.68
N LEU A 53 -4.62 9.96 -10.40
CA LEU A 53 -5.88 9.38 -9.92
C LEU A 53 -7.08 9.98 -10.62
N ASN A 54 -7.16 11.31 -10.71
CA ASN A 54 -8.21 12.02 -11.45
C ASN A 54 -8.31 11.53 -12.91
N ALA A 55 -7.17 11.31 -13.57
CA ALA A 55 -7.13 10.72 -14.91
C ALA A 55 -7.63 9.27 -14.91
N ILE A 56 -7.18 8.41 -13.98
CA ILE A 56 -7.59 7.00 -13.90
C ILE A 56 -9.10 6.85 -13.69
N ILE A 57 -9.69 7.68 -12.83
CA ILE A 57 -11.12 7.62 -12.50
C ILE A 57 -12.03 8.33 -13.52
N GLU A 58 -11.45 8.96 -14.54
CA GLU A 58 -12.16 9.81 -15.52
C GLU A 58 -12.95 10.96 -14.89
N ARG A 59 -12.38 11.62 -13.87
CA ARG A 59 -12.96 12.83 -13.27
C ARG A 59 -11.87 13.89 -13.13
N GLN A 60 -11.88 14.87 -14.02
CA GLN A 60 -10.91 15.96 -13.98
C GLN A 60 -11.15 16.82 -12.74
N PHE A 61 -10.09 17.16 -12.01
CA PHE A 61 -10.14 18.01 -10.81
C PHE A 61 -11.04 17.52 -9.65
N PHE A 62 -11.33 16.21 -9.59
CA PHE A 62 -12.11 15.67 -8.48
C PHE A 62 -11.33 15.67 -7.16
N LEU A 63 -10.18 15.00 -7.12
CA LEU A 63 -9.25 15.19 -6.03
C LEU A 63 -8.56 16.54 -6.22
N PRO A 64 -8.42 17.34 -5.15
CA PRO A 64 -7.69 18.59 -5.18
C PRO A 64 -6.29 18.45 -5.80
N THR A 65 -5.97 19.30 -6.78
CA THR A 65 -4.62 19.37 -7.39
C THR A 65 -4.07 20.80 -7.35
N SER A 66 -2.76 20.94 -7.18
CA SER A 66 -2.02 22.21 -7.24
C SER A 66 -0.76 22.02 -8.08
N GLY A 67 -0.48 23.00 -8.95
CA GLY A 67 0.74 23.04 -9.76
C GLY A 67 1.97 23.55 -9.02
N TYR A 68 1.80 24.09 -7.80
CA TYR A 68 2.85 24.88 -7.13
C TYR A 68 3.10 24.50 -5.66
N GLN A 69 2.19 23.74 -5.02
CA GLN A 69 2.26 23.41 -3.58
C GLN A 69 1.83 21.97 -3.30
N ALA A 70 2.23 21.44 -2.14
CA ALA A 70 1.71 20.18 -1.61
C ALA A 70 0.19 20.27 -1.49
N CYS A 71 -0.56 19.36 -2.13
CA CYS A 71 -2.01 19.48 -2.26
C CYS A 71 -2.78 18.63 -1.25
N THR A 72 -2.13 17.61 -0.68
CA THR A 72 -2.81 16.52 0.01
C THR A 72 -2.19 16.35 1.39
N SER A 73 -2.84 16.89 2.42
CA SER A 73 -2.39 16.82 3.81
C SER A 73 -2.71 15.47 4.48
N CYS A 74 -3.61 14.68 3.91
CA CYS A 74 -4.07 13.42 4.48
C CYS A 74 -4.14 12.30 3.44
N MET A 75 -4.15 11.05 3.90
CA MET A 75 -4.39 9.92 3.01
C MET A 75 -5.81 9.97 2.44
N VAL A 76 -5.93 9.74 1.14
CA VAL A 76 -7.23 9.71 0.44
C VAL A 76 -7.43 8.34 -0.20
N GLN A 77 -8.51 7.66 0.15
CA GLN A 77 -8.90 6.39 -0.43
C GLN A 77 -10.03 6.64 -1.42
N VAL A 78 -9.91 6.15 -2.65
CA VAL A 78 -10.93 6.30 -3.70
C VAL A 78 -11.41 4.93 -4.14
N SER A 79 -12.71 4.71 -4.08
CA SER A 79 -13.35 3.44 -4.47
C SER A 79 -14.65 3.66 -5.24
N SER A 80 -15.04 2.67 -6.03
CA SER A 80 -16.30 2.65 -6.77
C SER A 80 -17.39 1.96 -5.94
N GLY A 81 -18.52 2.64 -5.73
CA GLY A 81 -19.66 2.16 -4.94
C GLY A 81 -20.89 1.82 -5.79
N ARG A 82 -21.93 1.30 -5.12
CA ARG A 82 -23.27 1.08 -5.72
C ARG A 82 -24.23 2.25 -5.56
N GLY A 83 -23.83 3.28 -4.81
CA GLY A 83 -24.59 4.51 -4.63
C GLY A 83 -24.71 5.29 -5.94
N GLN A 84 -25.73 6.16 -5.99
CA GLN A 84 -25.93 7.10 -7.10
C GLN A 84 -25.13 8.38 -6.89
N ASN A 85 -24.83 8.73 -5.63
CA ASN A 85 -24.18 9.96 -5.24
C ASN A 85 -22.69 9.75 -5.00
N TYR A 86 -21.92 10.83 -5.10
CA TYR A 86 -20.56 10.87 -4.62
C TYR A 86 -20.59 11.07 -3.11
N GLU A 87 -19.87 10.22 -2.38
CA GLU A 87 -19.78 10.29 -0.93
C GLU A 87 -18.32 10.47 -0.51
N ALA A 88 -18.07 11.33 0.48
CA ALA A 88 -16.80 11.42 1.16
C ALA A 88 -16.99 11.30 2.68
N LYS A 89 -16.23 10.41 3.31
CA LYS A 89 -16.16 10.26 4.76
C LYS A 89 -14.80 10.72 5.23
N ILE A 90 -14.78 11.77 6.03
CA ILE A 90 -13.57 12.36 6.58
C ILE A 90 -13.44 11.87 8.02
N HIS A 91 -12.39 11.10 8.27
CA HIS A 91 -12.09 10.55 9.59
C HIS A 91 -11.08 11.46 10.28
N LEU A 92 -11.45 11.97 11.46
CA LEU A 92 -10.57 12.79 12.29
C LEU A 92 -9.76 11.91 13.23
N LEU A 93 -8.60 12.39 13.69
CA LEU A 93 -7.78 11.74 14.71
C LEU A 93 -8.61 11.47 15.97
N SER A 94 -8.38 10.39 16.70
CA SER A 94 -8.94 10.18 18.05
C SER A 94 -8.40 11.22 19.06
N GLU A 95 -8.99 11.29 20.26
CA GLU A 95 -8.51 12.22 21.29
C GLU A 95 -7.07 11.89 21.69
N GLU A 96 -6.77 10.62 21.92
CA GLU A 96 -5.44 10.11 22.21
C GLU A 96 -4.49 10.41 21.04
N GLU A 97 -4.96 10.18 19.82
CA GLU A 97 -4.15 10.44 18.64
C GLU A 97 -3.82 11.93 18.47
N TRP A 98 -4.77 12.81 18.80
CA TRP A 98 -4.59 14.25 18.76
C TRP A 98 -3.65 14.74 19.86
N GLN A 99 -3.74 14.22 21.08
CA GLN A 99 -2.86 14.60 22.18
C GLN A 99 -1.39 14.33 21.86
N GLU A 100 -1.10 13.17 21.25
CA GLU A 100 0.23 12.84 20.78
C GLU A 100 0.70 13.76 19.64
N GLU A 101 -0.17 14.07 18.67
CA GLU A 101 0.16 15.03 17.59
C GLU A 101 0.43 16.42 18.16
N LEU A 102 -0.41 16.90 19.08
CA LEU A 102 -0.26 18.20 19.74
C LEU A 102 1.08 18.30 20.49
N LYS A 103 1.48 17.24 21.18
CA LYS A 103 2.80 17.16 21.83
C LYS A 103 3.92 17.35 20.82
N ASN A 104 3.85 16.65 19.69
CA ASN A 104 4.84 16.76 18.62
C ASN A 104 4.88 18.19 18.05
N LEU A 105 3.73 18.81 17.77
CA LEU A 105 3.65 20.17 17.24
C LEU A 105 4.31 21.20 18.15
N VAL A 106 4.08 21.12 19.47
CA VAL A 106 4.70 22.04 20.44
C VAL A 106 6.21 21.83 20.52
N GLU A 107 6.67 20.58 20.47
CA GLU A 107 8.10 20.26 20.44
C GLU A 107 8.79 20.85 19.20
N VAL A 108 8.15 20.85 18.03
CA VAL A 108 8.69 21.50 16.82
C VAL A 108 8.88 22.98 17.01
N VAL A 109 7.81 23.65 17.41
CA VAL A 109 7.77 25.11 17.46
C VAL A 109 8.75 25.67 18.49
N GLY A 110 8.91 24.95 19.60
CA GLY A 110 9.87 25.29 20.66
C GLY A 110 11.32 24.93 20.35
N ASN A 111 11.60 24.20 19.26
CA ASN A 111 12.93 23.73 18.92
C ASN A 111 13.60 24.65 17.89
N PRO A 112 14.62 25.44 18.28
CA PRO A 112 15.31 26.38 17.39
C PRO A 112 16.13 25.69 16.28
N ASP A 113 16.27 24.35 16.33
CA ASP A 113 16.97 23.56 15.32
C ASP A 113 16.06 23.03 14.19
N GLU A 114 14.75 23.22 14.27
CA GLU A 114 13.78 22.77 13.25
C GLU A 114 13.78 23.67 12.01
N LYS A 115 13.31 23.12 10.88
CA LYS A 115 13.23 23.87 9.62
C LYS A 115 12.07 24.84 9.62
N ASP A 116 12.30 26.02 9.07
CA ASP A 116 11.27 27.05 8.93
C ASP A 116 9.98 26.51 8.29
N SER A 117 10.07 25.65 7.26
CA SER A 117 8.89 25.05 6.62
C SER A 117 8.02 24.21 7.56
N ASP A 118 8.66 23.45 8.44
CA ASP A 118 8.03 22.46 9.31
C ASP A 118 7.51 23.17 10.57
N VAL A 119 8.28 24.14 11.06
CA VAL A 119 7.87 25.09 12.09
C VAL A 119 6.68 25.91 11.62
N ASP A 120 6.67 26.36 10.37
CA ASP A 120 5.57 27.11 9.78
C ASP A 120 4.31 26.25 9.68
N GLU A 121 4.41 24.99 9.23
CA GLU A 121 3.28 24.06 9.20
C GLU A 121 2.75 23.80 10.63
N ALA A 122 3.64 23.56 11.59
CA ALA A 122 3.26 23.29 12.97
C ALA A 122 2.59 24.51 13.63
N ARG A 123 3.19 25.71 13.47
CA ARG A 123 2.60 26.99 13.89
C ARG A 123 1.24 27.20 13.26
N GLN A 124 1.11 26.89 11.97
CA GLN A 124 -0.16 27.03 11.26
C GLN A 124 -1.24 26.14 11.85
N LYS A 125 -0.96 24.84 12.09
CA LYS A 125 -1.91 23.93 12.73
C LYS A 125 -2.33 24.45 14.11
N LEU A 126 -1.37 24.88 14.93
CA LEU A 126 -1.64 25.43 16.27
C LEU A 126 -2.48 26.72 16.22
N ARG A 127 -2.15 27.65 15.31
CA ARG A 127 -2.89 28.91 15.12
C ARG A 127 -4.32 28.66 14.68
N VAL A 128 -4.52 27.72 13.75
CA VAL A 128 -5.84 27.36 13.24
C VAL A 128 -6.72 26.78 14.35
N LEU A 129 -6.15 25.92 15.21
CA LEU A 129 -6.91 25.22 16.25
C LEU A 129 -7.10 26.02 17.54
N TYR A 130 -6.12 26.80 17.98
CA TYR A 130 -6.12 27.45 19.31
C TYR A 130 -5.94 28.98 19.25
N GLY A 131 -5.81 29.56 18.06
CA GLY A 131 -5.76 31.00 17.84
C GLY A 131 -4.37 31.61 17.79
N LYS A 132 -4.32 32.93 17.59
CA LYS A 132 -3.09 33.73 17.65
C LYS A 132 -2.45 33.52 19.05
N ASP A 133 -1.13 33.37 19.08
CA ASP A 133 -0.29 33.03 20.26
C ASP A 133 -0.23 31.56 20.70
N ALA A 134 -1.00 30.65 20.09
CA ALA A 134 -0.98 29.22 20.44
C ALA A 134 0.43 28.59 20.35
N GLU A 135 1.24 29.07 19.42
CA GLU A 135 2.63 28.65 19.19
C GLU A 135 3.59 28.94 20.34
N THR A 136 3.24 29.86 21.24
CA THR A 136 4.07 30.20 22.41
C THR A 136 3.62 29.49 23.68
N ARG A 137 2.49 28.78 23.64
CA ARG A 137 1.90 28.12 24.81
C ARG A 137 2.50 26.73 25.00
N PRO A 138 2.76 26.31 26.24
CA PRO A 138 3.24 24.95 26.50
C PRO A 138 2.13 23.92 26.28
N TYR A 139 2.53 22.68 25.99
CA TYR A 139 1.63 21.55 25.75
C TYR A 139 0.52 21.38 26.80
N LYS A 140 0.85 21.55 28.08
CA LYS A 140 -0.10 21.40 29.20
C LYS A 140 -1.22 22.45 29.20
N ASP A 141 -0.96 23.63 28.65
CA ASP A 141 -1.95 24.71 28.60
C ASP A 141 -2.85 24.53 27.38
N LEU A 142 -2.29 24.09 26.25
CA LEU A 142 -3.06 23.75 25.05
C LEU A 142 -3.99 22.55 25.27
N LEU A 143 -3.56 21.54 26.03
CA LEU A 143 -4.42 20.41 26.44
C LEU A 143 -5.67 20.82 27.22
N LYS A 144 -5.60 21.91 27.98
CA LYS A 144 -6.72 22.41 28.79
C LYS A 144 -7.55 23.45 28.04
N ALA A 145 -7.04 23.95 26.92
CA ALA A 145 -7.73 24.93 26.10
C ALA A 145 -8.75 24.22 25.22
N GLU A 146 -9.94 24.81 25.10
CA GLU A 146 -10.90 24.35 24.09
C GLU A 146 -10.43 24.81 22.70
N PRO A 147 -10.40 23.92 21.69
CA PRO A 147 -10.15 24.32 20.32
C PRO A 147 -11.18 25.36 19.85
N LEU A 148 -10.75 26.32 19.03
CA LEU A 148 -11.61 27.34 18.42
C LEU A 148 -12.59 26.77 17.39
N ILE A 149 -12.43 25.51 17.03
CA ILE A 149 -13.21 24.82 16.00
C ILE A 149 -14.07 23.76 16.67
N GLN A 150 -15.33 23.69 16.26
CA GLN A 150 -16.24 22.65 16.73
C GLN A 150 -15.86 21.30 16.11
N ILE A 151 -15.31 20.41 16.93
CA ILE A 151 -14.97 19.05 16.50
C ILE A 151 -16.23 18.18 16.59
N PRO A 152 -16.63 17.47 15.51
CA PRO A 152 -17.75 16.55 15.55
C PRO A 152 -17.59 15.48 16.64
N PRO A 153 -18.61 15.19 17.46
CA PRO A 153 -18.52 14.20 18.54
C PRO A 153 -18.11 12.80 18.07
N LEU A 154 -18.57 12.39 16.89
CA LEU A 154 -18.24 11.11 16.26
C LEU A 154 -16.88 11.11 15.54
N ARG A 155 -16.16 12.24 15.53
CA ARG A 155 -14.89 12.42 14.81
C ARG A 155 -14.93 11.96 13.35
N CYS A 156 -16.10 12.11 12.74
CA CYS A 156 -16.38 11.73 11.37
C CYS A 156 -17.28 12.80 10.75
N VAL A 157 -16.91 13.31 9.58
CA VAL A 157 -17.73 14.18 8.74
C VAL A 157 -18.11 13.41 7.49
N VAL A 158 -19.40 13.37 7.17
CA VAL A 158 -19.92 12.74 5.95
C VAL A 158 -20.39 13.83 5.02
N LEU A 159 -19.85 13.82 3.81
CA LEU A 159 -20.23 14.69 2.70
C LEU A 159 -20.86 13.84 1.60
N GLU A 160 -21.93 14.35 1.00
CA GLU A 160 -22.61 13.71 -0.10
C GLU A 160 -23.05 14.77 -1.11
N ASP A 161 -22.90 14.46 -2.39
CA ASP A 161 -23.43 15.28 -3.48
C ASP A 161 -23.67 14.44 -4.75
N GLU A 162 -24.64 14.86 -5.55
CA GLU A 162 -24.91 14.27 -6.86
C GLU A 162 -23.87 14.71 -7.90
N GLN A 163 -23.29 15.91 -7.74
CA GLN A 163 -22.33 16.48 -8.68
C GLN A 163 -20.89 16.38 -8.15
N VAL A 164 -19.99 15.92 -9.02
CA VAL A 164 -18.58 15.70 -8.68
C VAL A 164 -17.86 17.00 -8.34
N GLU A 165 -18.21 18.10 -9.00
CA GLU A 165 -17.64 19.43 -8.79
C GLU A 165 -18.00 19.94 -7.39
N LYS A 166 -19.26 19.82 -7.00
CA LYS A 166 -19.74 20.25 -5.67
C LYS A 166 -19.14 19.43 -4.55
N LEU A 167 -19.01 18.11 -4.72
CA LEU A 167 -18.31 17.30 -3.71
C LEU A 167 -16.83 17.68 -3.64
N SER A 168 -16.17 17.90 -4.78
CA SER A 168 -14.77 18.36 -4.82
C SER A 168 -14.59 19.67 -4.05
N GLU A 169 -15.46 20.66 -4.28
CA GLU A 169 -15.46 21.94 -3.55
C GLU A 169 -15.65 21.75 -2.04
N LYS A 170 -16.56 20.87 -1.62
CA LYS A 170 -16.79 20.54 -0.20
C LYS A 170 -15.62 19.76 0.43
N LEU A 171 -14.92 18.96 -0.38
CA LEU A 171 -13.82 18.11 0.07
C LEU A 171 -12.49 18.88 0.16
N ASP A 172 -12.30 19.88 -0.70
CA ASP A 172 -11.08 20.68 -0.83
C ASP A 172 -10.50 21.17 0.52
N PRO A 173 -11.31 21.73 1.44
CA PRO A 173 -10.82 22.27 2.71
C PRO A 173 -10.27 21.21 3.67
N TYR A 174 -10.63 19.94 3.51
CA TYR A 174 -10.16 18.84 4.36
C TYR A 174 -8.88 18.19 3.84
N VAL A 175 -8.64 18.30 2.53
CA VAL A 175 -7.53 17.65 1.84
C VAL A 175 -6.38 18.62 1.58
N ARG A 176 -6.64 19.90 1.30
CA ARG A 176 -5.59 20.92 1.12
C ARG A 176 -5.18 21.57 2.44
N SER A 177 -3.88 21.76 2.63
CA SER A 177 -3.36 22.70 3.62
C SER A 177 -3.52 24.13 3.11
N GLN A 178 -4.51 24.87 3.63
CA GLN A 178 -4.75 26.25 3.23
C GLN A 178 -3.66 27.19 3.78
N ARG A 179 -2.65 27.57 2.98
CA ARG A 179 -1.70 28.65 3.31
C ARG A 179 -2.31 30.02 2.97
N GLY A 180 -3.19 30.51 3.82
CA GLY A 180 -3.74 31.88 3.72
C GLY A 180 -3.60 32.63 5.05
N GLU A 181 -3.23 33.91 4.99
CA GLU A 181 -3.12 34.84 6.12
C GLU A 181 -4.47 35.49 6.51
N GLU A 182 -5.60 34.96 6.03
CA GLU A 182 -6.89 35.59 6.29
C GLU A 182 -7.35 35.35 7.75
N GLU A 183 -7.73 36.43 8.41
CA GLU A 183 -8.21 36.41 9.78
C GLU A 183 -9.46 35.52 9.94
N PRO A 184 -9.63 34.87 11.09
CA PRO A 184 -10.81 34.07 11.34
C PRO A 184 -12.06 34.95 11.40
N GLY A 185 -12.83 34.97 10.31
CA GLY A 185 -14.23 35.40 10.34
C GLY A 185 -15.04 34.47 11.26
N SER A 186 -16.04 35.04 11.95
CA SER A 186 -16.87 34.39 12.99
C SER A 186 -17.93 33.43 12.45
N ASP A 187 -17.89 33.06 11.17
CA ASP A 187 -18.91 32.23 10.54
C ASP A 187 -18.67 30.75 10.85
N ALA A 188 -19.65 30.08 11.48
CA ALA A 188 -19.59 28.66 11.82
C ALA A 188 -19.43 27.75 10.58
N GLU A 189 -19.94 28.18 9.42
CA GLU A 189 -19.83 27.45 8.16
C GLU A 189 -18.39 27.41 7.63
N LYS A 190 -17.59 28.46 7.91
CA LYS A 190 -16.14 28.51 7.61
C LYS A 190 -15.25 27.82 8.65
N ALA A 191 -15.83 27.32 9.75
CA ALA A 191 -15.08 26.61 10.79
C ALA A 191 -14.77 25.16 10.39
N LEU A 192 -15.65 24.53 9.60
CA LEU A 192 -15.44 23.18 9.03
C LEU A 192 -14.26 23.15 8.06
N ASP A 193 -14.04 24.26 7.33
CA ASP A 193 -12.91 24.44 6.41
C ASP A 193 -11.53 24.45 7.10
N ARG A 194 -11.53 24.42 8.43
CA ARG A 194 -10.33 24.49 9.28
C ARG A 194 -10.00 23.17 9.98
N LEU A 195 -10.72 22.10 9.67
CA LEU A 195 -10.53 20.78 10.30
C LEU A 195 -9.35 19.99 9.73
N TRP A 196 -8.74 20.41 8.62
CA TRP A 196 -7.61 19.71 7.98
C TRP A 196 -6.45 19.32 8.94
N PRO A 197 -6.11 20.08 10.00
CA PRO A 197 -5.07 19.66 10.95
C PRO A 197 -5.43 18.39 11.74
N LEU A 198 -6.72 18.09 11.87
CA LEU A 198 -7.27 16.96 12.62
C LEU A 198 -7.65 15.79 11.71
N VAL A 199 -7.60 15.96 10.38
CA VAL A 199 -7.97 14.89 9.44
C VAL A 199 -6.91 13.80 9.47
N LYS A 200 -7.33 12.58 9.80
CA LYS A 200 -6.51 11.38 9.73
C LYS A 200 -6.47 10.87 8.29
N TYR A 201 -7.63 10.55 7.72
CA TYR A 201 -7.76 10.10 6.35
C TYR A 201 -9.17 10.36 5.80
N VAL A 202 -9.31 10.30 4.49
CA VAL A 202 -10.59 10.48 3.78
C VAL A 202 -10.89 9.23 2.96
N GLU A 203 -12.11 8.71 3.09
CA GLU A 203 -12.67 7.71 2.19
C GLU A 203 -13.59 8.40 1.19
N VAL A 204 -13.39 8.15 -0.08
CA VAL A 204 -14.18 8.71 -1.18
C VAL A 204 -14.78 7.57 -1.96
N LYS A 205 -16.11 7.58 -2.08
CA LYS A 205 -16.87 6.64 -2.90
C LYS A 205 -17.46 7.39 -4.07
N ILE A 206 -17.03 7.02 -5.27
CA ILE A 206 -17.65 7.48 -6.50
C ILE A 206 -18.85 6.58 -6.84
N PRO A 207 -19.87 7.09 -7.54
CA PRO A 207 -20.92 6.26 -8.12
C PRO A 207 -20.33 5.17 -9.01
N LYS A 208 -21.16 4.18 -9.33
CA LYS A 208 -20.76 3.03 -10.16
C LYS A 208 -19.96 3.48 -11.39
N SER A 209 -18.70 3.03 -11.44
CA SER A 209 -17.74 3.37 -12.49
C SER A 209 -17.53 2.21 -13.46
N ASP A 210 -17.47 2.52 -14.77
CA ASP A 210 -17.10 1.55 -15.81
C ASP A 210 -15.57 1.39 -15.95
N VAL A 211 -14.80 2.32 -15.38
CA VAL A 211 -13.33 2.30 -15.46
C VAL A 211 -12.68 1.67 -14.22
N ILE A 212 -13.31 1.79 -13.04
CA ILE A 212 -12.82 1.18 -11.79
C ILE A 212 -13.76 0.05 -11.37
N PRO A 213 -13.28 -1.20 -11.31
CA PRO A 213 -14.08 -2.32 -10.79
C PRO A 213 -14.53 -2.08 -9.34
N GLU A 214 -15.75 -2.51 -9.02
CA GLU A 214 -16.24 -2.53 -7.64
C GLU A 214 -15.36 -3.43 -6.77
N GLY A 215 -14.89 -2.93 -5.63
CA GLY A 215 -13.94 -3.63 -4.76
C GLY A 215 -12.46 -3.33 -5.03
N VAL A 216 -12.14 -2.44 -5.97
CA VAL A 216 -10.80 -1.81 -6.04
C VAL A 216 -10.80 -0.52 -5.22
N VAL A 217 -9.76 -0.33 -4.41
CA VAL A 217 -9.55 0.88 -3.60
C VAL A 217 -8.19 1.45 -3.95
N PHE A 218 -8.15 2.64 -4.53
CA PHE A 218 -6.91 3.40 -4.71
C PHE A 218 -6.59 4.16 -3.44
N VAL A 219 -5.35 4.09 -2.97
CA VAL A 219 -4.89 4.80 -1.77
C VAL A 219 -3.85 5.82 -2.21
N ASP A 220 -4.23 7.11 -2.25
CA ASP A 220 -3.27 8.21 -2.39
C ASP A 220 -2.54 8.37 -1.05
N ILE A 221 -1.32 7.85 -1.00
CA ILE A 221 -0.48 7.96 0.18
C ILE A 221 0.25 9.31 0.05
N PRO A 222 0.03 10.28 0.97
CA PRO A 222 0.66 11.59 0.87
C PRO A 222 2.17 11.44 0.79
N GLY A 223 2.81 12.36 0.05
CA GLY A 223 4.24 12.26 -0.19
C GLY A 223 5.04 12.36 1.10
N THR A 224 6.13 11.60 1.18
CA THR A 224 7.08 11.69 2.28
C THR A 224 7.75 13.06 2.23
N GLY A 225 7.38 13.95 3.14
CA GLY A 225 7.76 15.36 3.09
C GLY A 225 6.99 16.26 4.06
N ASP A 226 5.84 15.80 4.56
CA ASP A 226 5.07 16.58 5.52
C ASP A 226 5.35 16.07 6.95
N TYR A 227 5.70 16.98 7.87
CA TYR A 227 6.39 16.74 9.15
C TYR A 227 5.76 15.71 10.12
N ASN A 228 4.48 15.39 9.97
CA ASN A 228 3.71 14.61 10.95
C ASN A 228 4.32 13.21 11.12
N SER A 229 4.93 12.94 12.27
CA SER A 229 5.52 11.64 12.63
C SER A 229 4.51 10.50 12.57
N LYS A 230 3.21 10.76 12.78
CA LYS A 230 2.15 9.77 12.56
C LYS A 230 1.90 9.49 11.09
N ARG A 231 2.12 10.44 10.18
CA ARG A 231 2.02 10.19 8.74
C ARG A 231 3.13 9.25 8.26
N ASP A 232 4.32 9.29 8.89
CA ASP A 232 5.41 8.33 8.65
C ASP A 232 5.02 6.89 9.07
N ASP A 233 4.36 6.73 10.21
CA ASP A 233 3.84 5.41 10.62
C ASP A 233 2.64 4.97 9.75
N MET A 234 1.74 5.90 9.40
CA MET A 234 0.56 5.63 8.59
C MET A 234 0.91 5.11 7.20
N TRP A 235 1.93 5.64 6.51
CA TRP A 235 2.30 5.09 5.21
C TRP A 235 2.89 3.67 5.33
N LYS A 236 3.67 3.40 6.39
CA LYS A 236 4.23 2.06 6.67
C LYS A 236 3.17 1.03 7.02
N GLU A 237 2.12 1.42 7.74
CA GLU A 237 0.99 0.53 7.96
C GLU A 237 0.16 0.33 6.70
N SER A 238 0.03 1.38 5.88
CA SER A 238 -0.79 1.33 4.67
C SER A 238 -0.16 0.47 3.59
N ILE A 239 1.16 0.57 3.39
CA ILE A 239 1.88 -0.22 2.40
C ILE A 239 1.76 -1.73 2.69
N LYS A 240 1.72 -2.12 3.97
CA LYS A 240 1.52 -3.52 4.40
C LYS A 240 0.12 -4.07 4.11
N LYS A 241 -0.87 -3.18 3.93
CA LYS A 241 -2.26 -3.53 3.60
C LYS A 241 -2.53 -3.47 2.09
N CYS A 242 -1.57 -3.02 1.29
CA CYS A 242 -1.74 -2.89 -0.15
C CYS A 242 -1.50 -4.23 -0.86
N SER A 243 -2.45 -4.64 -1.71
CA SER A 243 -2.30 -5.80 -2.60
C SER A 243 -1.42 -5.47 -3.80
N VAL A 244 -1.42 -4.20 -4.22
CA VAL A 244 -0.58 -3.67 -5.31
C VAL A 244 0.01 -2.34 -4.89
N ILE A 245 1.26 -2.10 -5.28
CA ILE A 245 1.95 -0.83 -5.02
C ILE A 245 2.39 -0.21 -6.34
N TRP A 246 2.08 1.07 -6.52
CA TRP A 246 2.61 1.89 -7.60
C TRP A 246 3.55 2.94 -7.03
N VAL A 247 4.82 2.86 -7.43
CA VAL A 247 5.82 3.88 -7.11
C VAL A 247 5.70 4.99 -8.15
N ILE A 248 5.36 6.20 -7.73
CA ILE A 248 5.08 7.36 -8.57
C ILE A 248 6.29 8.31 -8.56
N SER A 249 6.89 8.53 -9.73
CA SER A 249 7.99 9.50 -9.93
C SER A 249 7.69 10.38 -11.13
N ASP A 250 8.06 11.66 -11.10
CA ASP A 250 8.00 12.47 -12.31
C ASP A 250 9.18 12.16 -13.26
N ILE A 251 8.96 12.41 -14.55
CA ILE A 251 9.92 12.12 -15.62
C ILE A 251 11.26 12.87 -15.49
N ARG A 252 11.29 14.03 -14.82
CA ARG A 252 12.52 14.82 -14.65
C ARG A 252 13.38 14.21 -13.54
N ARG A 253 12.75 13.68 -12.49
CA ARG A 253 13.44 13.07 -11.35
C ARG A 253 13.87 11.62 -11.59
N VAL A 254 13.12 10.87 -12.40
CA VAL A 254 13.34 9.41 -12.54
C VAL A 254 14.75 9.06 -13.03
N LEU A 255 15.39 9.89 -13.86
CA LEU A 255 16.73 9.62 -14.39
C LEU A 255 17.87 10.04 -13.46
N GLY A 256 17.65 11.03 -12.59
CA GLY A 256 18.72 11.67 -11.80
C GLY A 256 18.65 11.45 -10.28
N GLU A 257 17.45 11.27 -9.71
CA GLU A 257 17.26 11.26 -8.25
C GLU A 257 17.12 9.84 -7.69
N LYS A 258 17.64 9.61 -6.49
CA LYS A 258 17.54 8.31 -5.78
C LYS A 258 16.22 8.11 -5.01
N GLY A 259 15.37 9.14 -4.90
CA GLY A 259 14.16 9.08 -4.08
C GLY A 259 13.20 7.96 -4.47
N HIS A 260 12.89 7.82 -5.76
CA HIS A 260 12.05 6.72 -6.25
C HIS A 260 12.68 5.33 -6.04
N GLU A 261 14.01 5.23 -5.96
CA GLU A 261 14.68 3.95 -5.69
C GLU A 261 14.52 3.50 -4.24
N GLN A 262 14.46 4.44 -3.30
CA GLN A 262 14.16 4.14 -1.89
C GLN A 262 12.71 3.65 -1.75
N LEU A 263 11.75 4.34 -2.36
CA LEU A 263 10.34 3.94 -2.37
C LEU A 263 10.14 2.58 -3.05
N LEU A 264 10.89 2.31 -4.12
CA LEU A 264 10.91 1.00 -4.77
C LEU A 264 11.42 -0.10 -3.83
N ALA A 265 12.46 0.16 -3.05
CA ALA A 265 12.97 -0.81 -2.07
C ALA A 265 11.91 -1.15 -1.01
N GLU A 266 11.15 -0.16 -0.52
CA GLU A 266 10.04 -0.40 0.41
C GLU A 266 8.90 -1.19 -0.24
N GLY A 267 8.58 -0.92 -1.51
CA GLY A 267 7.63 -1.73 -2.27
C GLY A 267 8.07 -3.18 -2.42
N ILE A 268 9.36 -3.43 -2.69
CA ILE A 268 9.92 -4.78 -2.77
C ILE A 268 9.83 -5.51 -1.41
N LYS A 269 10.13 -4.82 -0.30
CA LYS A 269 9.96 -5.40 1.04
C LYS A 269 8.51 -5.78 1.32
N ALA A 270 7.56 -4.94 0.90
CA ALA A 270 6.14 -5.27 1.03
C ALA A 270 5.75 -6.52 0.21
N CYS A 271 6.37 -6.75 -0.96
CA CYS A 271 6.21 -7.98 -1.72
C CYS A 271 6.80 -9.21 -0.98
N GLN A 272 7.98 -9.06 -0.36
CA GLN A 272 8.56 -10.13 0.47
C GLN A 272 7.66 -10.51 1.66
N GLY A 273 6.94 -9.53 2.21
CA GLY A 273 5.95 -9.76 3.27
C GLY A 273 4.70 -10.51 2.82
N GLY A 274 4.54 -10.82 1.53
CA GLY A 274 3.49 -11.70 1.00
C GLY A 274 2.12 -11.07 0.77
N MET A 275 1.87 -9.87 1.31
CA MET A 275 0.60 -9.13 1.12
C MET A 275 0.55 -8.41 -0.25
N CYS A 276 1.66 -7.81 -0.67
CA CYS A 276 1.77 -7.15 -1.96
C CYS A 276 2.11 -8.17 -3.05
N GLN A 277 1.21 -8.36 -4.02
CA GLN A 277 1.37 -9.33 -5.11
C GLN A 277 1.84 -8.69 -6.41
N ASP A 278 1.75 -7.35 -6.54
CA ASP A 278 2.15 -6.63 -7.76
C ASP A 278 2.80 -5.27 -7.43
N LEU A 279 3.79 -4.87 -8.21
CA LEU A 279 4.59 -3.66 -8.03
C LEU A 279 4.93 -3.04 -9.38
N ALA A 280 4.60 -1.76 -9.57
CA ALA A 280 4.92 -1.04 -10.81
C ALA A 280 5.56 0.33 -10.51
N LEU A 281 6.46 0.76 -11.41
CA LEU A 281 6.96 2.14 -11.46
C LEU A 281 6.12 2.94 -12.46
N VAL A 282 5.41 3.95 -11.97
CA VAL A 282 4.60 4.84 -12.80
C VAL A 282 5.31 6.19 -12.90
N VAL A 283 5.81 6.50 -14.09
CA VAL A 283 6.54 7.71 -14.40
C VAL A 283 5.59 8.75 -14.96
N THR A 284 5.24 9.76 -14.17
CA THR A 284 4.26 10.79 -14.51
C THR A 284 4.89 11.98 -15.24
N GLN A 285 4.03 12.90 -15.70
CA GLN A 285 4.44 14.12 -16.42
C GLN A 285 5.26 13.78 -17.68
N SER A 286 4.94 12.66 -18.34
CA SER A 286 5.71 12.16 -19.50
C SER A 286 5.61 13.08 -20.73
N ASP A 287 4.76 14.10 -20.68
CA ASP A 287 4.67 15.21 -21.63
C ASP A 287 5.73 16.31 -21.42
N ASN A 288 6.33 16.38 -20.23
CA ASN A 288 7.27 17.44 -19.89
C ASN A 288 8.62 17.22 -20.57
N LEU A 289 8.80 17.81 -21.75
CA LEU A 289 10.00 17.69 -22.57
C LEU A 289 10.32 19.03 -23.25
N HIS A 290 11.57 19.47 -23.14
CA HIS A 290 12.07 20.60 -23.91
C HIS A 290 12.85 20.10 -25.13
N LEU A 291 12.28 20.26 -26.33
CA LEU A 291 12.78 19.62 -27.56
C LEU A 291 14.25 19.96 -27.85
N LYS A 292 14.64 21.23 -27.69
CA LYS A 292 16.01 21.67 -27.99
C LYS A 292 17.06 21.08 -27.04
N GLU A 293 16.71 20.89 -25.77
CA GLU A 293 17.59 20.24 -24.79
C GLU A 293 17.70 18.75 -25.07
N TYR A 294 16.56 18.09 -25.28
CA TYR A 294 16.52 16.68 -25.61
C TYR A 294 17.36 16.36 -26.86
N LEU A 295 17.20 17.10 -27.95
CA LEU A 295 17.98 16.88 -29.18
C LEU A 295 19.50 17.05 -29.01
N LYS A 296 19.94 17.88 -28.05
CA LYS A 296 21.37 18.05 -27.74
C LYS A 296 21.94 16.87 -26.95
N GLU A 297 21.18 16.34 -26.00
CA GLU A 297 21.61 15.25 -25.10
C GLU A 297 21.40 13.86 -25.71
N ARG A 298 20.49 13.77 -26.69
CA ARG A 298 20.12 12.53 -27.36
C ARG A 298 21.34 11.80 -27.95
N LYS A 299 21.55 10.56 -27.49
CA LYS A 299 22.66 9.70 -27.92
C LYS A 299 22.44 9.08 -29.29
N VAL A 300 21.20 8.74 -29.63
CA VAL A 300 20.83 8.14 -30.92
C VAL A 300 20.72 9.25 -31.96
N LYS A 301 21.57 9.28 -32.98
CA LYS A 301 21.50 10.31 -34.05
C LYS A 301 20.96 9.78 -35.38
N ASN A 302 20.75 8.47 -35.49
CA ASN A 302 20.47 7.79 -36.76
C ASN A 302 18.98 7.87 -37.17
N LYS A 303 18.07 8.15 -36.23
CA LYS A 303 16.65 8.36 -36.53
C LYS A 303 16.32 9.86 -36.42
N PRO A 304 15.73 10.50 -37.43
CA PRO A 304 15.31 11.90 -37.30
C PRO A 304 14.10 12.00 -36.37
N ILE A 305 14.11 13.01 -35.49
CA ILE A 305 12.96 13.40 -34.65
C ILE A 305 12.29 14.58 -35.35
N ARG A 306 11.01 14.46 -35.71
CA ARG A 306 10.32 15.49 -36.51
C ARG A 306 9.61 16.53 -35.66
N ASN A 307 9.10 16.12 -34.50
CA ASN A 307 8.29 16.96 -33.61
C ASN A 307 8.46 16.55 -32.13
N GLU A 308 7.77 17.25 -31.24
CA GLU A 308 7.78 16.98 -29.79
C GLU A 308 7.20 15.60 -29.45
N HIS A 309 6.19 15.16 -30.20
CA HIS A 309 5.60 13.83 -30.05
C HIS A 309 6.64 12.71 -30.23
N ASP A 310 7.38 12.70 -31.36
CA ASP A 310 8.43 11.69 -31.63
C ASP A 310 9.49 11.67 -30.51
N ALA A 311 9.84 12.85 -30.00
CA ALA A 311 10.81 13.00 -28.91
C ALA A 311 10.29 12.40 -27.59
N ILE A 312 9.02 12.65 -27.26
CA ILE A 312 8.38 12.08 -26.08
C ILE A 312 8.33 10.56 -26.17
N ILE A 313 7.87 10.01 -27.30
CA ILE A 313 7.78 8.55 -27.50
C ILE A 313 9.15 7.88 -27.40
N GLU A 314 10.19 8.45 -28.03
CA GLU A 314 11.55 7.89 -27.95
C GLU A 314 12.12 7.95 -26.53
N ARG A 315 11.95 9.08 -25.84
CA ARG A 315 12.38 9.21 -24.43
C ARG A 315 11.65 8.20 -23.55
N ASN A 316 10.33 8.13 -23.65
CA ASN A 316 9.50 7.26 -22.82
C ASN A 316 9.89 5.79 -23.02
N THR A 317 10.13 5.37 -24.27
CA THR A 317 10.64 4.03 -24.58
C THR A 317 12.00 3.77 -23.91
N THR A 318 12.91 4.75 -23.96
CA THR A 318 14.23 4.64 -23.32
C THR A 318 14.11 4.51 -21.81
N VAL A 319 13.27 5.31 -21.17
CA VAL A 319 13.03 5.28 -19.71
C VAL A 319 12.47 3.92 -19.28
N LYS A 320 11.48 3.38 -20.00
CA LYS A 320 10.92 2.06 -19.69
C LYS A 320 11.95 0.95 -19.80
N LEU A 321 12.79 0.97 -20.84
CA LEU A 321 13.84 -0.04 -21.01
C LEU A 321 14.88 0.03 -19.90
N GLU A 322 15.41 1.22 -19.62
CA GLU A 322 16.46 1.39 -18.61
C GLU A 322 15.94 1.08 -17.20
N LYS A 323 14.79 1.65 -16.83
CA LYS A 323 14.24 1.48 -15.48
C LYS A 323 13.58 0.13 -15.30
N GLY A 324 12.96 -0.42 -16.34
CA GLY A 324 12.40 -1.77 -16.33
C GLY A 324 13.48 -2.83 -16.14
N SER A 325 14.61 -2.71 -16.85
CA SER A 325 15.74 -3.63 -16.67
C SER A 325 16.33 -3.54 -15.26
N LYS A 326 16.54 -2.33 -14.73
CA LYS A 326 17.05 -2.13 -13.36
C LYS A 326 16.08 -2.65 -12.29
N MET A 327 14.78 -2.40 -12.46
CA MET A 327 13.75 -2.88 -11.55
C MET A 327 13.67 -4.41 -11.57
N LYS A 328 13.71 -5.01 -12.76
CA LYS A 328 13.72 -6.48 -12.92
C LYS A 328 14.94 -7.11 -12.26
N GLU A 329 16.13 -6.54 -12.44
CA GLU A 329 17.35 -7.01 -11.77
C GLU A 329 17.24 -6.92 -10.24
N LYS A 330 16.69 -5.82 -9.71
CA LYS A 330 16.46 -5.67 -8.26
C LYS A 330 15.46 -6.69 -7.73
N LEU A 331 14.34 -6.89 -8.44
CA LEU A 331 13.33 -7.87 -8.07
C LEU A 331 13.90 -9.29 -8.09
N GLN A 332 14.65 -9.68 -9.13
CA GLN A 332 15.26 -11.02 -9.25
C GLN A 332 16.30 -11.32 -8.16
N LYS A 333 16.94 -10.30 -7.58
CA LYS A 333 17.88 -10.48 -6.46
C LYS A 333 17.19 -10.71 -5.12
N THR A 334 15.93 -10.29 -5.00
CA THR A 334 15.26 -10.14 -3.69
C THR A 334 13.99 -11.00 -3.57
N LEU A 335 13.38 -11.35 -4.70
CA LEU A 335 12.18 -12.14 -4.83
C LEU A 335 12.46 -13.39 -5.69
N GLU A 336 11.66 -14.43 -5.48
CA GLU A 336 11.74 -15.69 -6.23
C GLU A 336 11.57 -15.49 -7.74
N SER A 337 12.34 -16.23 -8.54
CA SER A 337 12.32 -16.16 -10.02
C SER A 337 10.94 -16.45 -10.63
N ASP A 338 10.12 -17.25 -9.93
CA ASP A 338 8.81 -17.71 -10.38
C ASP A 338 7.67 -16.79 -9.92
N LEU A 339 7.98 -15.72 -9.19
CA LEU A 339 6.99 -14.72 -8.83
C LEU A 339 6.37 -14.15 -10.11
N GLU A 340 5.05 -14.24 -10.25
CA GLU A 340 4.32 -13.79 -11.44
C GLU A 340 4.59 -12.30 -11.78
N LEU A 341 4.98 -11.50 -10.79
CA LEU A 341 5.47 -10.14 -10.96
C LEU A 341 6.67 -10.05 -11.93
N LEU A 342 7.60 -11.01 -11.90
CA LEU A 342 8.76 -11.06 -12.80
C LEU A 342 8.39 -11.45 -14.24
N GLN A 343 7.22 -12.06 -14.41
CA GLN A 343 6.63 -12.39 -15.70
C GLN A 343 5.85 -11.22 -16.31
N ASN A 344 5.53 -10.18 -15.53
CA ASN A 344 4.88 -8.97 -16.04
C ASN A 344 5.79 -8.27 -17.07
N PRO A 345 5.36 -8.11 -18.33
CA PRO A 345 6.18 -7.47 -19.36
C PRO A 345 6.35 -5.96 -19.12
N ASP A 346 5.44 -5.34 -18.36
CA ASP A 346 5.36 -3.90 -18.18
C ASP A 346 5.50 -3.51 -16.70
N LEU A 347 6.75 -3.52 -16.20
CA LEU A 347 7.05 -3.01 -14.85
C LEU A 347 7.08 -1.48 -14.76
N VAL A 348 7.15 -0.80 -15.90
CA VAL A 348 7.29 0.66 -15.98
C VAL A 348 6.29 1.26 -16.96
N TYR A 349 5.51 2.23 -16.49
CA TYR A 349 4.53 2.96 -17.28
C TYR A 349 4.93 4.43 -17.36
N THR A 350 4.80 5.05 -18.54
CA THR A 350 5.11 6.49 -18.72
C THR A 350 3.85 7.26 -19.03
N VAL A 351 3.28 7.90 -18.01
CA VAL A 351 1.94 8.48 -18.07
C VAL A 351 1.92 10.01 -18.12
N SER A 352 0.95 10.54 -18.85
CA SER A 352 0.63 11.97 -18.84
C SER A 352 -0.85 12.19 -18.59
N ALA A 353 -1.17 12.64 -17.36
CA ALA A 353 -2.52 13.08 -17.03
C ALA A 353 -2.91 14.34 -17.83
N LYS A 354 -1.96 15.22 -18.13
CA LYS A 354 -2.20 16.44 -18.90
C LYS A 354 -2.63 16.14 -20.33
N GLU A 355 -1.84 15.34 -21.04
CA GLU A 355 -2.14 14.97 -22.42
C GLU A 355 -3.37 14.07 -22.54
N TYR A 356 -3.73 13.34 -21.49
CA TYR A 356 -4.97 12.55 -21.47
C TYR A 356 -6.22 13.44 -21.62
N TRP A 357 -6.17 14.66 -21.07
CA TRP A 357 -7.24 15.65 -21.17
C TRP A 357 -7.07 16.60 -22.36
N GLU A 358 -5.86 17.09 -22.62
CA GLU A 358 -5.59 18.12 -23.64
C GLU A 358 -5.35 17.55 -25.04
N GLY A 359 -4.75 16.37 -25.17
CA GLY A 359 -4.47 15.71 -26.44
C GLY A 359 -3.60 16.52 -27.42
N LYS A 360 -2.63 17.30 -26.92
CA LYS A 360 -1.84 18.22 -27.74
C LYS A 360 -0.72 17.51 -28.50
N TYR A 361 -0.03 16.60 -27.82
CA TYR A 361 1.13 15.87 -28.31
C TYR A 361 0.92 14.37 -28.28
N LEU A 362 0.14 13.83 -27.33
CA LEU A 362 -0.09 12.40 -27.22
C LEU A 362 -1.58 12.08 -27.39
N THR A 363 -1.87 10.96 -28.05
CA THR A 363 -3.21 10.35 -28.01
C THR A 363 -3.51 9.78 -26.63
N LYS A 364 -4.79 9.49 -26.34
CA LYS A 364 -5.19 8.88 -25.06
C LYS A 364 -4.48 7.56 -24.81
N GLU A 365 -4.28 6.76 -25.84
CA GLU A 365 -3.59 5.47 -25.79
C GLU A 365 -2.10 5.66 -25.45
N GLU A 366 -1.45 6.65 -26.07
CA GLU A 366 -0.04 6.97 -25.85
C GLU A 366 0.24 7.60 -24.48
N THR A 367 -0.78 8.14 -23.81
CA THR A 367 -0.66 8.58 -22.42
C THR A 367 -0.55 7.42 -21.42
N GLU A 368 -0.78 6.19 -21.85
CA GLU A 368 -0.76 4.96 -21.04
C GLU A 368 -1.73 4.92 -19.85
N ILE A 369 -2.55 5.95 -19.64
CA ILE A 369 -3.65 5.91 -18.65
C ILE A 369 -4.61 4.74 -18.95
N PRO A 370 -5.04 4.48 -20.22
CA PRO A 370 -5.84 3.30 -20.54
C PRO A 370 -5.10 1.99 -20.25
N LYS A 371 -3.79 1.94 -20.47
CA LYS A 371 -2.95 0.76 -20.20
C LYS A 371 -2.87 0.46 -18.69
N LEU A 372 -2.72 1.49 -17.85
CA LEU A 372 -2.80 1.34 -16.40
C LEU A 372 -4.17 0.83 -15.93
N ARG A 373 -5.27 1.33 -16.51
CA ARG A 373 -6.60 0.80 -16.18
C ARG A 373 -6.74 -0.67 -16.55
N GLU A 374 -6.18 -1.09 -17.69
CA GLU A 374 -6.21 -2.51 -18.06
C GLU A 374 -5.36 -3.37 -17.13
N HIS A 375 -4.22 -2.84 -16.67
CA HIS A 375 -3.44 -3.49 -15.61
C HIS A 375 -4.26 -3.66 -14.32
N VAL A 376 -4.98 -2.62 -13.86
CA VAL A 376 -5.91 -2.71 -12.71
C VAL A 376 -6.97 -3.78 -12.92
N ARG A 377 -7.59 -3.86 -14.11
CA ARG A 377 -8.59 -4.90 -14.43
C ARG A 377 -7.98 -6.30 -14.42
N THR A 378 -6.75 -6.44 -14.90
CA THR A 378 -6.02 -7.71 -14.92
C THR A 378 -5.75 -8.21 -13.51
N VAL A 379 -5.18 -7.35 -12.65
CA VAL A 379 -4.99 -7.62 -11.22
C VAL A 379 -6.32 -7.97 -10.56
N TYR A 380 -7.36 -7.16 -10.80
CA TYR A 380 -8.68 -7.38 -10.22
C TYR A 380 -9.24 -8.76 -10.55
N ARG A 381 -9.26 -9.12 -11.84
CA ARG A 381 -9.77 -10.43 -12.29
C ARG A 381 -8.98 -11.58 -11.68
N LYS A 382 -7.66 -11.44 -11.62
CA LYS A 382 -6.75 -12.44 -11.05
C LYS A 382 -7.02 -12.65 -9.57
N GLU A 383 -7.02 -11.59 -8.77
CA GLU A 383 -7.20 -11.70 -7.32
C GLU A 383 -8.62 -12.14 -6.97
N LYS A 384 -9.65 -11.64 -7.67
CA LYS A 384 -11.02 -12.11 -7.47
C LYS A 384 -11.20 -13.58 -7.84
N LYS A 385 -10.52 -14.06 -8.89
CA LYS A 385 -10.52 -15.49 -9.24
C LYS A 385 -9.91 -16.32 -8.11
N LYS A 386 -8.73 -15.92 -7.62
CA LYS A 386 -8.03 -16.60 -6.51
C LYS A 386 -8.89 -16.63 -5.23
N GLN A 387 -9.50 -15.51 -4.88
CA GLN A 387 -10.42 -15.41 -3.73
C GLN A 387 -11.65 -16.32 -3.92
N LEU A 388 -12.22 -16.37 -5.13
CA LEU A 388 -13.35 -17.25 -5.44
C LEU A 388 -12.95 -18.74 -5.39
N GLU A 389 -11.78 -19.11 -5.89
CA GLU A 389 -11.25 -20.48 -5.81
C GLU A 389 -11.05 -20.91 -4.35
N GLY A 390 -10.49 -20.03 -3.51
CA GLY A 390 -10.38 -20.27 -2.07
C GLY A 390 -11.74 -20.47 -1.40
N TYR A 391 -12.70 -19.59 -1.70
CA TYR A 391 -14.08 -19.71 -1.22
C TYR A 391 -14.75 -21.02 -1.66
N MET A 392 -14.60 -21.39 -2.94
CA MET A 392 -15.16 -22.64 -3.48
C MET A 392 -14.51 -23.87 -2.85
N SER A 393 -13.20 -23.85 -2.61
CA SER A 393 -12.48 -24.91 -1.92
C SER A 393 -12.97 -25.08 -0.48
N GLU A 394 -13.23 -23.98 0.22
CA GLU A 394 -13.75 -24.03 1.58
C GLU A 394 -15.20 -24.57 1.62
N VAL A 395 -16.07 -24.09 0.73
CA VAL A 395 -17.44 -24.60 0.59
C VAL A 395 -17.43 -26.09 0.23
N HIS A 396 -16.57 -26.51 -0.69
CA HIS A 396 -16.41 -27.91 -1.07
C HIS A 396 -15.96 -28.76 0.13
N SER A 397 -14.99 -28.28 0.90
CA SER A 397 -14.52 -28.93 2.13
C SER A 397 -15.65 -29.07 3.16
N ALA A 398 -16.45 -28.02 3.36
CA ALA A 398 -17.60 -28.07 4.27
C ALA A 398 -18.68 -29.07 3.81
N VAL A 399 -18.92 -29.17 2.49
CA VAL A 399 -19.87 -30.15 1.92
C VAL A 399 -19.37 -31.59 2.08
N LEU A 400 -18.08 -31.85 1.84
CA LEU A 400 -17.47 -33.17 2.06
C LEU A 400 -17.57 -33.59 3.53
N LEU A 401 -17.27 -32.68 4.46
CA LEU A 401 -17.39 -32.93 5.91
C LEU A 401 -18.84 -33.25 6.30
N ALA A 402 -19.81 -32.49 5.76
CA ALA A 402 -21.22 -32.78 5.96
C ALA A 402 -21.58 -34.18 5.45
N GLN A 403 -21.25 -34.51 4.20
CA GLN A 403 -21.56 -35.82 3.61
C GLN A 403 -21.00 -37.00 4.43
N ASN A 404 -19.78 -36.88 4.93
CA ASN A 404 -19.14 -37.93 5.74
C ASN A 404 -19.70 -38.04 7.17
N ASN A 405 -20.21 -36.95 7.75
CA ASN A 405 -20.81 -36.96 9.09
C ASN A 405 -22.28 -37.47 9.10
N PHE A 406 -22.96 -37.53 7.95
CA PHE A 406 -24.36 -37.95 7.86
C PHE A 406 -24.57 -39.43 7.49
N THR A 407 -23.52 -40.19 7.18
CA THR A 407 -23.60 -41.64 7.05
C THR A 407 -23.47 -42.29 8.42
N LYS A 408 -24.62 -42.73 8.96
CA LYS A 408 -24.77 -43.41 10.26
C LYS A 408 -23.84 -44.63 10.42
N GLU A 409 -23.38 -45.22 9.33
CA GLU A 409 -22.49 -46.39 9.28
C GLU A 409 -20.99 -46.06 9.39
N ALA A 410 -20.58 -44.80 9.26
CA ALA A 410 -19.17 -44.39 9.38
C ALA A 410 -18.75 -44.08 10.84
N MET A 411 -19.71 -43.71 11.70
CA MET A 411 -19.44 -43.37 13.11
C MET A 411 -19.18 -44.59 14.01
N ASP A 412 -19.64 -45.78 13.64
CA ASP A 412 -19.36 -47.01 14.41
C ASP A 412 -18.02 -47.66 14.04
N LEU A 413 -17.30 -47.15 13.02
CA LEU A 413 -16.04 -47.71 12.52
C LEU A 413 -14.83 -46.76 12.61
N TYR A 414 -15.03 -45.45 12.77
CA TYR A 414 -13.94 -44.53 13.11
C TYR A 414 -13.91 -44.34 14.62
N GLN A 415 -13.04 -45.10 15.30
CA GLN A 415 -12.71 -44.80 16.69
C GLN A 415 -12.17 -43.37 16.73
N GLN A 416 -12.75 -42.52 17.57
CA GLN A 416 -12.35 -41.13 17.77
C GLN A 416 -10.83 -41.00 18.02
N SER A 417 -10.21 -42.05 18.61
CA SER A 417 -8.76 -42.20 18.80
C SER A 417 -7.94 -42.29 17.51
N ASP A 418 -8.47 -42.84 16.41
CA ASP A 418 -7.73 -42.99 15.16
C ASP A 418 -7.65 -41.67 14.38
N LEU A 419 -8.70 -40.84 14.47
CA LEU A 419 -8.68 -39.49 13.91
C LEU A 419 -7.83 -38.55 14.76
N GLU A 420 -7.96 -38.62 16.09
CA GLU A 420 -7.12 -37.85 17.01
C GLU A 420 -5.64 -38.18 16.81
N SER A 421 -5.26 -39.47 16.79
CA SER A 421 -3.88 -39.88 16.54
C SER A 421 -3.39 -39.53 15.13
N PHE A 422 -4.26 -39.56 14.11
CA PHE A 422 -3.90 -39.08 12.77
C PHE A 422 -3.64 -37.58 12.76
N VAL A 423 -4.50 -36.78 13.39
CA VAL A 423 -4.35 -35.32 13.46
C VAL A 423 -3.13 -34.96 14.29
N GLU A 424 -2.91 -35.57 15.45
CA GLU A 424 -1.70 -35.40 16.26
C GLU A 424 -0.46 -35.77 15.44
N GLY A 425 -0.46 -36.91 14.76
CA GLY A 425 0.65 -37.30 13.90
C GLY A 425 0.93 -36.31 12.76
N LYS A 426 -0.11 -35.65 12.22
CA LYS A 426 0.05 -34.57 11.23
C LYS A 426 0.54 -33.27 11.85
N ILE A 427 0.08 -32.91 13.04
CA ILE A 427 0.56 -31.76 13.80
C ILE A 427 2.04 -31.95 14.15
N GLU A 428 2.43 -33.10 14.71
CA GLU A 428 3.83 -33.41 15.01
C GLU A 428 4.71 -33.39 13.76
N ALA A 429 4.22 -33.90 12.63
CA ALA A 429 4.94 -33.83 11.36
C ALA A 429 5.11 -32.37 10.89
N LEU A 430 4.07 -31.55 11.03
CA LEU A 430 4.13 -30.13 10.70
C LEU A 430 5.07 -29.37 11.64
N GLU A 431 5.02 -29.64 12.94
CA GLU A 431 5.92 -29.07 13.95
C GLU A 431 7.38 -29.39 13.62
N LYS A 432 7.70 -30.64 13.26
CA LYS A 432 9.06 -31.01 12.83
C LYS A 432 9.52 -30.29 11.57
N GLU A 433 8.64 -30.09 10.59
CA GLU A 433 8.98 -29.30 9.40
C GLU A 433 9.16 -27.82 9.75
N ILE A 434 8.33 -27.25 10.63
CA ILE A 434 8.49 -25.88 11.13
C ILE A 434 9.82 -25.73 11.87
N GLU A 435 10.16 -26.64 12.78
CA GLU A 435 11.44 -26.65 13.51
C GLU A 435 12.62 -26.70 12.54
N LYS A 436 12.55 -27.55 11.52
CA LYS A 436 13.57 -27.64 10.47
C LYS A 436 13.69 -26.34 9.66
N CYS A 437 12.59 -25.63 9.41
CA CYS A 437 12.61 -24.31 8.78
C CYS A 437 13.31 -23.28 9.68
N PHE A 438 12.98 -23.22 10.98
CA PHE A 438 13.62 -22.28 11.91
C PHE A 438 15.10 -22.60 12.14
N ALA A 439 15.49 -23.87 12.21
CA ALA A 439 16.88 -24.29 12.35
C ALA A 439 17.75 -23.81 11.16
N GLN A 440 17.18 -23.73 9.95
CA GLN A 440 17.88 -23.18 8.78
C GLN A 440 18.12 -21.66 8.90
N LEU A 441 17.34 -20.96 9.72
CA LEU A 441 17.45 -19.51 9.94
C LEU A 441 18.40 -19.14 11.08
N GLU A 442 18.71 -20.06 12.01
CA GLU A 442 19.56 -19.78 13.17
C GLU A 442 20.97 -19.29 12.78
N GLN A 443 21.68 -20.05 11.94
CA GLN A 443 23.04 -19.69 11.54
C GLN A 443 23.09 -18.36 10.74
N PRO A 444 22.22 -18.11 9.74
CA PRO A 444 22.13 -16.81 9.08
C PRO A 444 21.81 -15.66 10.03
N LEU A 445 20.89 -15.86 10.98
CA LEU A 445 20.51 -14.85 11.97
C LEU A 445 21.71 -14.47 12.86
N ASP A 446 22.43 -15.46 13.39
CA ASP A 446 23.62 -15.22 14.22
C ASP A 446 24.72 -14.49 13.43
N LYS A 447 24.97 -14.94 12.20
CA LYS A 447 25.94 -14.29 11.32
C LYS A 447 25.56 -12.84 11.03
N GLY A 448 24.30 -12.59 10.67
CA GLY A 448 23.80 -11.25 10.40
C GLY A 448 23.83 -10.35 11.64
N LEU A 449 23.58 -10.92 12.83
CA LEU A 449 23.69 -10.20 14.10
C LEU A 449 25.13 -9.80 14.42
N GLU A 450 26.09 -10.70 14.23
CA GLU A 450 27.52 -10.38 14.42
C GLU A 450 27.99 -9.33 13.41
N GLU A 451 27.57 -9.42 12.14
CA GLU A 451 27.86 -8.39 11.13
C GLU A 451 27.22 -7.03 11.49
N ALA A 452 26.00 -7.02 12.03
CA ALA A 452 25.36 -5.81 12.53
C ALA A 452 26.14 -5.20 13.71
N LYS A 453 26.60 -6.03 14.67
CA LYS A 453 27.44 -5.57 15.79
C LYS A 453 28.79 -5.02 15.32
N ILE A 454 29.39 -5.59 14.27
CA ILE A 454 30.66 -5.07 13.74
C ILE A 454 30.44 -3.74 13.01
N SER A 455 29.37 -3.64 12.21
CA SER A 455 29.14 -2.51 11.31
C SER A 455 28.37 -1.33 11.93
N HIS A 456 27.72 -1.48 13.09
CA HIS A 456 26.87 -0.43 13.67
C HIS A 456 27.57 0.93 13.83
N ALA A 457 28.86 0.93 14.16
CA ALA A 457 29.65 2.14 14.35
C ALA A 457 29.82 2.95 13.05
N ASP A 458 29.82 2.27 11.90
CA ASP A 458 29.96 2.87 10.58
C ASP A 458 28.61 3.19 9.92
N VAL A 459 27.52 2.51 10.31
CA VAL A 459 26.18 2.72 9.75
C VAL A 459 25.73 4.17 9.88
N LEU A 460 25.88 4.76 11.06
CA LEU A 460 25.38 6.12 11.32
C LEU A 460 26.18 7.19 10.56
N PRO A 461 27.53 7.19 10.57
CA PRO A 461 28.32 8.02 9.67
C PRO A 461 27.97 7.76 8.21
N GLN A 462 27.77 6.53 7.75
CA GLN A 462 27.46 6.29 6.34
C GLN A 462 26.06 6.80 5.93
N LEU A 463 25.06 6.64 6.79
CA LEU A 463 23.69 7.09 6.56
C LEU A 463 23.61 8.62 6.47
N ILE A 464 24.36 9.32 7.33
CA ILE A 464 24.33 10.80 7.40
C ILE A 464 25.39 11.43 6.46
N SER A 465 26.58 10.82 6.33
CA SER A 465 27.72 11.38 5.55
C SER A 465 27.69 11.04 4.07
N ARG A 466 26.92 10.02 3.62
CA ARG A 466 26.76 9.72 2.17
C ARG A 466 26.22 10.92 1.37
N ASN A 467 25.60 11.89 2.04
CA ASN A 467 24.94 13.01 1.39
C ASN A 467 25.46 14.40 1.82
N THR A 468 26.57 14.47 2.57
CA THR A 468 27.25 15.74 2.90
C THR A 468 28.52 15.90 2.07
N ASN A 469 28.78 17.11 1.56
CA ASN A 469 30.15 17.45 1.16
C ASN A 469 31.07 17.27 2.38
N ARG A 470 32.15 16.49 2.20
CA ARG A 470 33.06 15.92 3.23
C ARG A 470 33.64 16.86 4.30
N ASN A 471 33.35 18.16 4.27
CA ASN A 471 34.05 19.18 5.06
C ASN A 471 33.18 20.01 6.02
N SER A 472 31.89 19.70 6.24
CA SER A 472 31.13 20.38 7.30
C SER A 472 30.33 19.41 8.17
N ASN A 473 30.75 19.23 9.42
CA ASN A 473 29.95 18.57 10.47
C ASN A 473 28.69 19.35 10.87
N GLN A 474 28.40 20.48 10.20
CA GLN A 474 27.18 21.25 10.39
C GLN A 474 25.97 20.46 9.87
N GLY A 475 25.15 19.95 10.81
CA GLY A 475 23.90 19.24 10.51
C GLY A 475 23.87 17.76 10.90
N PHE A 476 25.02 17.14 11.23
CA PHE A 476 25.09 15.74 11.66
C PHE A 476 24.28 15.50 12.94
N HIS A 477 24.55 16.31 13.97
CA HIS A 477 23.85 16.23 15.25
C HIS A 477 22.34 16.49 15.10
N ARG A 478 21.95 17.40 14.19
CA ARG A 478 20.54 17.70 13.90
C ARG A 478 19.81 16.50 13.32
N THR A 479 20.42 15.84 12.34
CA THR A 479 19.84 14.67 11.66
C THR A 479 19.74 13.47 12.60
N LEU A 480 20.78 13.24 13.42
CA LEU A 480 20.77 12.19 14.43
C LEU A 480 19.70 12.43 15.50
N LYS A 481 19.60 13.66 16.02
CA LYS A 481 18.58 14.01 17.01
C LYS A 481 17.17 13.78 16.46
N ALA A 482 16.91 14.19 15.22
CA ALA A 482 15.62 13.96 14.56
C ALA A 482 15.31 12.47 14.40
N LEU A 483 16.29 11.66 13.97
CA LEU A 483 16.15 10.20 13.92
C LEU A 483 15.79 9.62 15.29
N CYS A 484 16.49 10.03 16.36
CA CYS A 484 16.19 9.53 17.71
C CYS A 484 14.80 9.94 18.22
N GLN A 485 14.36 11.17 17.96
CA GLN A 485 13.05 11.67 18.38
C GLN A 485 11.90 11.01 17.59
N LYS A 486 12.16 10.59 16.35
CA LYS A 486 11.19 9.93 15.46
C LYS A 486 11.41 8.42 15.36
N ASN A 487 11.76 7.78 16.48
CA ASN A 487 11.89 6.33 16.61
C ASN A 487 12.76 5.67 15.53
N GLY A 488 13.85 6.32 15.13
CA GLY A 488 14.82 5.82 14.16
C GLY A 488 14.52 6.12 12.70
N VAL A 489 13.47 6.90 12.38
CA VAL A 489 13.06 7.19 11.00
C VAL A 489 12.90 8.69 10.80
N TYR A 490 13.47 9.26 9.75
CA TYR A 490 13.41 10.69 9.50
C TYR A 490 13.47 11.03 8.02
N MET A 491 12.49 11.79 7.53
CA MET A 491 12.56 12.42 6.22
C MET A 491 13.41 13.69 6.29
N SER A 492 14.64 13.63 5.80
CA SER A 492 15.47 14.81 5.62
C SER A 492 15.18 15.46 4.27
N PRO A 493 14.82 16.76 4.22
CA PRO A 493 14.66 17.43 2.93
C PRO A 493 15.96 17.58 2.13
N THR A 494 17.12 17.38 2.78
CA THR A 494 18.44 17.40 2.12
C THR A 494 18.87 15.99 1.69
N PHE A 495 18.51 14.97 2.46
CA PHE A 495 19.06 13.62 2.32
C PHE A 495 18.01 12.57 1.89
N GLY A 496 16.74 12.99 1.76
CA GLY A 496 15.61 12.11 1.52
C GLY A 496 15.23 11.32 2.77
N TYR A 497 14.61 10.16 2.54
CA TYR A 497 14.22 9.23 3.59
C TYR A 497 15.44 8.60 4.26
N LEU A 498 15.50 8.69 5.58
CA LEU A 498 16.50 8.07 6.43
C LEU A 498 15.81 7.10 7.39
N ASP A 499 16.24 5.85 7.39
CA ASP A 499 15.73 4.81 8.29
C ASP A 499 16.92 4.14 8.98
N LEU A 500 17.24 4.64 10.17
CA LEU A 500 18.35 4.15 10.99
C LEU A 500 18.06 2.73 11.47
N ASN A 501 16.82 2.40 11.83
CA ASN A 501 16.46 1.07 12.30
C ASN A 501 16.72 0.02 11.23
N THR A 502 16.25 0.28 10.01
CA THR A 502 16.50 -0.58 8.85
C THR A 502 17.99 -0.65 8.57
N ALA A 503 18.71 0.47 8.57
CA ALA A 503 20.14 0.47 8.29
C ALA A 503 20.95 -0.34 9.31
N LEU A 504 20.58 -0.27 10.60
CA LEU A 504 21.19 -1.08 11.66
C LEU A 504 20.83 -2.56 11.55
N ALA A 505 19.61 -2.87 11.12
CA ALA A 505 19.13 -4.24 10.94
C ALA A 505 19.48 -4.83 9.57
N GLN A 506 20.00 -4.04 8.61
CA GLN A 506 20.24 -4.48 7.24
C GLN A 506 21.13 -5.72 7.14
N PRO A 507 22.23 -5.86 7.91
CA PRO A 507 23.06 -7.07 7.86
C PRO A 507 22.30 -8.33 8.30
N ILE A 508 21.34 -8.19 9.22
CA ILE A 508 20.45 -9.28 9.65
C ILE A 508 19.54 -9.69 8.49
N TYR A 509 18.90 -8.71 7.84
CA TYR A 509 18.04 -8.97 6.69
C TYR A 509 18.81 -9.55 5.49
N ASP A 510 20.00 -9.04 5.19
CA ASP A 510 20.82 -9.54 4.07
C ASP A 510 21.24 -11.01 4.27
N ALA A 511 21.47 -11.42 5.52
CA ALA A 511 21.77 -12.81 5.85
C ALA A 511 20.53 -13.73 5.80
N ILE A 512 19.38 -13.25 6.29
CA ILE A 512 18.16 -14.06 6.45
C ILE A 512 17.33 -14.14 5.18
N ASN A 513 17.17 -13.03 4.44
CA ASN A 513 16.26 -12.93 3.31
C ASN A 513 16.45 -14.02 2.25
N PRO A 514 17.67 -14.43 1.86
CA PRO A 514 17.86 -15.51 0.89
C PRO A 514 17.30 -16.86 1.37
N VAL A 515 17.51 -17.19 2.64
CA VAL A 515 17.02 -18.45 3.25
C VAL A 515 15.52 -18.37 3.50
N PHE A 516 15.02 -17.23 3.96
CA PHE A 516 13.60 -16.99 4.13
C PHE A 516 12.84 -17.14 2.80
N ALA A 517 13.36 -16.54 1.73
CA ALA A 517 12.82 -16.70 0.38
C ALA A 517 12.96 -18.12 -0.18
N GLU A 518 13.81 -18.98 0.40
CA GLU A 518 13.89 -20.41 0.06
C GLU A 518 12.85 -21.25 0.81
N ILE A 519 12.67 -20.99 2.09
CA ILE A 519 11.71 -21.70 2.95
C ILE A 519 10.27 -21.44 2.50
N PHE A 520 9.96 -20.18 2.18
CA PHE A 520 8.60 -19.76 1.85
C PHE A 520 8.34 -19.73 0.33
N ARG A 521 9.17 -20.42 -0.47
CA ARG A 521 8.95 -20.60 -1.91
C ARG A 521 7.54 -21.12 -2.15
N ARG A 522 6.74 -20.36 -2.90
CA ARG A 522 5.42 -20.84 -3.33
C ARG A 522 5.58 -21.77 -4.53
N ASP A 523 6.15 -22.95 -4.29
CA ASP A 523 6.00 -24.07 -5.21
C ASP A 523 4.57 -24.61 -5.09
N ASP A 524 3.68 -24.15 -5.98
CA ASP A 524 2.46 -24.77 -6.53
C ASP A 524 1.45 -25.47 -5.59
N PRO A 525 0.17 -25.66 -6.02
CA PRO A 525 -0.92 -26.04 -5.14
C PRO A 525 -0.67 -27.42 -4.52
N CYS A 526 -0.96 -27.49 -3.22
CA CYS A 526 -1.04 -28.72 -2.43
C CYS A 526 -1.40 -29.94 -3.30
N PRO A 527 -0.55 -30.98 -3.39
CA PRO A 527 -0.87 -32.18 -4.13
C PRO A 527 -1.94 -32.97 -3.36
N VAL A 528 -3.20 -32.59 -3.55
CA VAL A 528 -4.32 -33.49 -3.26
C VAL A 528 -4.50 -34.38 -4.48
N GLN A 529 -3.56 -35.30 -4.69
CA GLN A 529 -3.80 -36.50 -5.51
C GLN A 529 -2.87 -37.65 -5.09
N ALA A 530 -3.48 -38.83 -5.02
CA ALA A 530 -2.91 -40.17 -4.80
C ALA A 530 -2.60 -40.58 -3.33
N ALA A 531 -3.64 -40.65 -2.49
CA ALA A 531 -3.73 -41.76 -1.53
C ALA A 531 -4.39 -42.96 -2.25
N GLY A 532 -3.77 -44.13 -2.10
CA GLY A 532 -3.89 -45.25 -3.02
C GLY A 532 -5.29 -45.83 -3.24
N THR A 533 -5.58 -46.15 -4.49
CA THR A 533 -6.47 -47.26 -4.83
C THR A 533 -5.92 -48.56 -4.22
N PRO A 534 -6.70 -49.33 -3.46
CA PRO A 534 -6.30 -50.66 -3.03
C PRO A 534 -6.16 -51.56 -4.24
N SER A 535 -5.05 -52.30 -4.30
CA SER A 535 -4.80 -53.36 -5.26
C SER A 535 -5.92 -54.41 -5.21
N SER A 536 -6.80 -54.46 -6.21
CA SER A 536 -7.67 -55.61 -6.45
C SER A 536 -6.86 -56.70 -7.14
N GLY A 537 -6.33 -57.63 -6.35
CA GLY A 537 -5.85 -58.91 -6.85
C GLY A 537 -7.01 -59.78 -7.36
N THR A 538 -6.66 -60.68 -8.28
CA THR A 538 -7.44 -61.85 -8.77
C THR A 538 -8.62 -61.58 -9.70
N ALA A 539 -8.33 -61.44 -11.00
CA ALA A 539 -9.26 -61.80 -12.06
C ALA A 539 -8.85 -63.16 -12.63
N THR A 540 -9.64 -64.17 -12.29
CA THR A 540 -9.59 -65.54 -12.79
C THR A 540 -9.80 -65.55 -14.31
N LYS A 541 -8.84 -66.08 -15.08
CA LYS A 541 -9.03 -66.41 -16.49
C LYS A 541 -10.04 -67.55 -16.60
N VAL A 542 -11.20 -67.27 -17.17
CA VAL A 542 -12.06 -68.31 -17.77
C VAL A 542 -11.97 -68.16 -19.28
N SER A 543 -11.38 -69.17 -19.91
CA SER A 543 -11.42 -69.40 -21.35
C SER A 543 -12.75 -70.00 -21.74
N THR A 544 -13.35 -69.51 -22.82
CA THR A 544 -14.00 -70.35 -23.84
C THR A 544 -14.14 -69.51 -25.11
N GLY A 545 -13.43 -69.88 -26.17
CA GLY A 545 -13.90 -69.66 -27.54
C GLY A 545 -14.94 -70.73 -27.92
N PRO A 546 -15.32 -70.87 -29.20
CA PRO A 546 -14.85 -70.17 -30.39
C PRO A 546 -15.66 -68.92 -30.75
#